data_AF-A0A953S9P5-F1
#
_entry.id   AF-A0A953S9P5-F1
#
_cell.length_a   1.000
_cell.length_b   1.000
_cell.length_c   1.000
_cell.angle_alpha   90.00
_cell.angle_beta   90.00
_cell.angle_gamma   90.00
#
_symmetry.space_group_name_H-M   'P 1'
#
loop_
_entity.id
_entity.type
_entity.pdbx_description
1 polymer ?
#
loop_
_entity_poly.entity_id
_entity_poly.type
_entity_poly.pdbx_seq_one_letter_code
_entity_poly.pdbx_strand_id
1 'polypeptide(L)'
;MSSEAETSAEYIHHHLQNLTWGHLPDGTWGVAHTSEQAKEMGFWALNLDTLIMSFLLGAAFLFMFRSVAKKAVSGTPGGLQNFCEWAVEFVDTSVRGSFSAKNNLGAPLALTIFFW
;
A
#
# COMPACT_ATOMS: atom_id res chain seq x y z
N MET A 1 24.22 1.75 28.35
CA MET A 1 24.42 1.29 26.97
C MET A 1 24.30 2.51 26.10
N SER A 2 25.42 3.22 25.92
CA SER A 2 25.49 4.54 25.29
C SER A 2 25.16 4.41 23.80
N SER A 3 24.26 5.25 23.32
CA SER A 3 24.11 5.54 21.89
C SER A 3 25.48 5.97 21.36
N GLU A 4 26.17 5.08 20.64
CA GLU A 4 27.25 5.51 19.76
C GLU A 4 26.68 6.54 18.79
N ALA A 5 27.45 7.60 18.53
CA ALA A 5 27.05 8.61 17.58
C ALA A 5 27.09 7.98 16.18
N GLU A 6 25.98 7.36 15.77
CA GLU A 6 25.73 6.90 14.41
C GLU A 6 26.16 8.01 13.46
N THR A 7 27.18 7.72 12.64
CA THR A 7 27.61 8.70 11.65
C THR A 7 26.44 8.96 10.71
N SER A 8 26.28 10.18 10.18
CA SER A 8 25.15 10.48 9.28
C SER A 8 25.09 9.52 8.08
N ALA A 9 26.24 8.99 7.64
CA ALA A 9 26.32 7.97 6.60
C ALA A 9 25.69 6.64 7.04
N GLU A 10 26.02 6.15 8.24
CA GLU A 10 25.47 4.90 8.79
C GLU A 10 23.96 4.98 9.00
N TYR A 11 23.49 6.11 9.52
CA TYR A 11 22.06 6.40 9.65
C TYR A 11 21.32 6.30 8.31
N ILE A 12 21.87 6.89 7.24
CA ILE A 12 21.29 6.83 5.89
C ILE A 12 21.26 5.38 5.40
N HIS A 13 22.34 4.63 5.58
CA HIS A 13 22.42 3.23 5.17
C HIS A 13 21.44 2.33 5.92
N HIS A 14 21.18 2.61 7.20
CA HIS A 14 20.17 1.91 7.99
C HIS A 14 18.74 2.22 7.50
N HIS A 15 18.42 3.49 7.19
CA HIS A 15 17.08 3.89 6.74
C HIS A 15 16.70 3.44 5.34
N LEU A 16 17.68 3.09 4.51
CA LEU A 16 17.46 2.55 3.17
C LEU A 16 17.27 1.01 3.18
N GLN A 17 17.27 0.37 4.35
CA GLN A 17 17.06 -1.06 4.48
C GLN A 17 15.60 -1.39 4.81
N ASN A 18 15.09 -2.43 4.15
CA ASN A 18 13.75 -2.94 4.41
C ASN A 18 13.79 -4.08 5.43
N LEU A 19 12.69 -4.21 6.17
CA LEU A 19 12.41 -5.40 6.98
C LEU A 19 12.15 -6.60 6.06
N THR A 20 13.17 -7.43 5.85
CA THR A 20 13.15 -8.51 4.85
C THR A 20 13.02 -9.87 5.53
N TRP A 21 12.10 -10.70 5.06
CA TRP A 21 11.94 -12.10 5.46
C TRP A 21 12.28 -13.03 4.32
N GLY A 22 13.06 -14.07 4.58
CA GLY A 22 13.50 -15.00 3.54
C GLY A 22 14.31 -16.16 4.08
N HIS A 23 14.93 -16.89 3.16
CA HIS A 23 15.78 -18.02 3.48
C HIS A 23 17.19 -17.52 3.83
N LEU A 24 17.61 -17.73 5.07
CA LEU A 24 18.94 -17.36 5.54
C LEU A 24 20.01 -18.33 5.03
N PRO A 25 21.28 -17.91 5.00
CA PRO A 25 22.41 -18.76 4.61
C PRO A 25 22.59 -20.00 5.50
N ASP A 26 22.06 -19.97 6.72
CA ASP A 26 22.11 -21.08 7.70
C ASP A 26 21.05 -22.18 7.43
N GLY A 27 20.22 -22.02 6.39
CA GLY A 27 19.16 -22.96 6.03
C GLY A 27 17.83 -22.72 6.77
N THR A 28 17.74 -21.69 7.60
CA THR A 28 16.52 -21.33 8.34
C THR A 28 15.73 -20.24 7.62
N TRP A 29 14.43 -20.16 7.90
CA TRP A 29 13.58 -19.06 7.43
C TRP A 29 13.42 -18.04 8.55
N GLY A 30 13.67 -16.77 8.26
CA GLY A 30 13.70 -15.73 9.28
C GLY A 30 13.80 -14.33 8.70
N VAL A 31 13.92 -13.36 9.61
CA VAL A 31 14.09 -11.95 9.27
C VAL A 31 15.57 -11.62 9.17
N ALA A 32 15.96 -10.86 8.16
CA ALA A 32 17.33 -10.39 8.02
C ALA A 32 17.64 -9.36 9.12
N HIS A 33 18.74 -9.55 9.83
CA HIS A 33 19.23 -8.61 10.84
C HIS A 33 20.36 -7.73 10.33
N THR A 34 20.91 -8.05 9.15
CA THR A 34 21.94 -7.25 8.47
C THR A 34 21.60 -7.08 6.99
N SER A 35 22.16 -6.04 6.37
CA SER A 35 21.98 -5.77 4.94
C SER A 35 22.59 -6.83 4.02
N GLU A 36 23.63 -7.51 4.48
CA GLU A 36 24.24 -8.64 3.78
C GLU A 36 23.28 -9.84 3.75
N GLN A 37 22.69 -10.19 4.90
CA GLN A 37 21.69 -11.26 4.97
C GLN A 37 20.48 -10.98 4.08
N ALA A 38 19.98 -9.73 4.07
CA ALA A 38 18.85 -9.34 3.21
C ALA A 38 19.17 -9.51 1.72
N LYS A 39 20.42 -9.25 1.30
CA LYS A 39 20.87 -9.46 -0.10
C LYS A 39 21.03 -10.94 -0.43
N GLU A 40 21.54 -11.74 0.51
CA GLU A 40 21.79 -13.17 0.34
C GLU A 40 20.49 -14.01 0.26
N MET A 41 19.37 -13.52 0.80
CA MET A 41 18.05 -14.17 0.70
C MET A 41 17.55 -14.32 -0.75
N GLY A 42 18.11 -13.57 -1.70
CA GLY A 42 17.87 -13.73 -3.13
C GLY A 42 16.43 -13.43 -3.56
N PHE A 43 15.93 -14.13 -4.59
CA PHE A 43 14.61 -13.87 -5.18
C PHE A 43 13.43 -14.12 -4.23
N TRP A 44 13.60 -15.01 -3.26
CA TRP A 44 12.54 -15.38 -2.30
C TRP A 44 12.52 -14.50 -1.04
N ALA A 45 13.17 -13.34 -1.10
CA ALA A 45 13.12 -12.31 -0.07
C ALA A 45 11.85 -11.47 -0.16
N LEU A 46 11.09 -11.38 0.93
CA LEU A 46 9.87 -10.59 1.04
C LEU A 46 10.09 -9.38 1.94
N ASN A 47 9.80 -8.18 1.43
CA ASN A 47 9.82 -6.94 2.19
C ASN A 47 8.55 -6.83 3.05
N LEU A 48 8.62 -7.29 4.30
CA LEU A 48 7.49 -7.34 5.22
C LEU A 48 6.92 -5.96 5.52
N ASP A 49 7.78 -4.97 5.71
CA ASP A 49 7.37 -3.58 5.96
C ASP A 49 6.43 -3.05 4.86
N THR A 50 6.84 -3.20 3.61
CA THR A 50 6.14 -2.72 2.43
C THR A 50 4.86 -3.53 2.21
N LEU A 51 4.91 -4.85 2.40
CA LEU A 51 3.74 -5.71 2.31
C LEU A 51 2.70 -5.33 3.36
N ILE A 52 3.10 -5.18 4.63
CA ILE A 52 2.21 -4.80 5.72
C ILE A 52 1.58 -3.43 5.45
N MET A 53 2.39 -2.44 5.08
CA MET A 53 1.88 -1.10 4.77
C MET A 53 0.92 -1.11 3.57
N SER A 54 1.23 -1.87 2.51
CA SER A 54 0.35 -2.03 1.35
C SER A 54 -0.98 -2.66 1.75
N PHE A 55 -0.98 -3.77 2.51
CA PHE A 55 -2.21 -4.41 2.97
C PHE A 55 -3.01 -3.52 3.91
N LEU A 56 -2.37 -2.80 4.82
CA LEU A 56 -3.03 -1.89 5.75
C LEU A 56 -3.74 -0.75 5.00
N LEU A 57 -3.05 -0.10 4.05
CA LEU A 57 -3.64 0.97 3.25
C LEU A 57 -4.80 0.45 2.38
N GLY A 58 -4.65 -0.71 1.76
CA GLY A 58 -5.70 -1.32 0.94
C GLY A 58 -6.93 -1.72 1.77
N ALA A 59 -6.71 -2.32 2.94
CA ALA A 59 -7.78 -2.64 3.87
C ALA A 59 -8.48 -1.38 4.39
N ALA A 60 -7.72 -0.33 4.73
CA ALA A 60 -8.28 0.95 5.18
C ALA A 60 -9.11 1.62 4.07
N PHE A 61 -8.62 1.64 2.84
CA PHE A 61 -9.34 2.13 1.67
C PHE A 61 -10.67 1.39 1.47
N LEU A 62 -10.64 0.05 1.39
CA LEU A 62 -11.84 -0.75 1.22
C LEU A 62 -12.82 -0.59 2.38
N PHE A 63 -12.32 -0.52 3.61
CA PHE A 63 -13.14 -0.33 4.80
C PHE A 63 -13.86 1.03 4.80
N MET A 64 -13.15 2.10 4.43
CA MET A 64 -13.70 3.45 4.32
C MET A 64 -14.80 3.51 3.26
N PHE A 65 -14.52 3.08 2.02
CA PHE A 65 -15.50 3.11 0.93
C PHE A 65 -16.71 2.21 1.24
N ARG A 66 -16.50 1.03 1.84
CA ARG A 66 -17.59 0.15 2.31
C ARG A 66 -18.44 0.82 3.39
N SER A 67 -17.82 1.54 4.32
CA SER A 67 -18.53 2.22 5.41
C SER A 67 -19.42 3.35 4.90
N VAL A 68 -18.93 4.11 3.91
CA VAL A 68 -19.70 5.16 3.23
C VAL A 68 -20.82 4.56 2.38
N ALA A 69 -20.51 3.57 1.55
CA ALA A 69 -21.50 2.94 0.67
C ALA A 69 -22.70 2.35 1.43
N LYS A 70 -22.49 1.83 2.64
CA LYS A 70 -23.57 1.31 3.51
C LYS A 70 -24.43 2.40 4.17
N LYS A 71 -23.90 3.61 4.31
CA LYS A 71 -24.53 4.72 5.04
C LYS A 71 -24.94 5.88 4.12
N ALA A 72 -24.72 5.74 2.82
CA ALA A 72 -25.01 6.77 1.84
C ALA A 72 -26.50 7.13 1.86
N VAL A 73 -26.79 8.42 1.93
CA VAL A 73 -28.15 8.99 1.92
C VAL A 73 -28.34 9.85 0.68
N SER A 74 -29.54 9.85 0.11
CA SER A 74 -29.88 10.68 -1.06
C SER A 74 -30.23 12.14 -0.72
N GLY A 75 -30.26 12.48 0.57
CA GLY A 75 -30.47 13.85 1.05
C GLY A 75 -29.18 14.66 1.04
N THR A 76 -28.94 15.47 2.07
CA THR A 76 -27.67 16.21 2.21
C THR A 76 -26.54 15.25 2.62
N PRO A 77 -25.51 15.02 1.78
CA PRO A 77 -24.43 14.11 2.12
C PRO A 77 -23.55 14.70 3.23
N GLY A 78 -23.02 13.84 4.09
CA GLY A 78 -21.94 14.21 5.02
C GLY A 78 -20.62 14.43 4.26
N GLY A 79 -19.63 15.06 4.91
CA GLY A 79 -18.36 15.40 4.25
C GLY A 79 -17.61 14.20 3.64
N LEU A 80 -17.58 13.06 4.35
CA LEU A 80 -16.93 11.84 3.86
C LEU A 80 -17.70 11.19 2.69
N GLN A 81 -19.03 11.27 2.70
CA GLN A 81 -19.85 10.80 1.58
C GLN A 81 -19.58 11.64 0.32
N ASN A 82 -19.57 12.96 0.46
CA ASN A 82 -19.27 13.88 -0.65
C ASN A 82 -17.89 13.60 -1.26
N PHE A 83 -16.87 13.32 -0.44
CA PHE A 83 -15.54 12.95 -0.94
C PHE A 83 -15.56 11.62 -1.73
N CYS A 84 -16.22 10.58 -1.22
CA CYS A 84 -16.32 9.31 -1.91
C CYS A 84 -17.13 9.40 -3.21
N GLU A 85 -18.20 10.20 -3.25
CA GLU A 85 -18.98 10.46 -4.47
C GLU A 85 -18.13 11.16 -5.53
N TRP A 86 -17.43 12.22 -5.13
CA TRP A 86 -16.48 12.92 -6.00
C TRP A 86 -15.40 11.98 -6.54
N ALA A 87 -14.82 11.13 -5.69
CA ALA A 87 -13.79 10.17 -6.10
C ALA A 87 -14.31 9.18 -7.16
N VAL A 88 -15.53 8.68 -6.99
CA VAL A 88 -16.16 7.76 -7.95
C VAL A 88 -16.49 8.46 -9.26
N GLU A 89 -17.04 9.67 -9.21
CA GLU A 89 -17.38 10.46 -10.41
C GLU A 89 -16.13 10.87 -11.20
N PHE A 90 -15.06 11.25 -10.49
CA PHE A 90 -13.76 11.54 -11.09
C PHE A 90 -13.24 10.34 -11.89
N VAL A 91 -13.22 9.15 -11.27
CA VAL A 91 -12.75 7.92 -11.92
C VAL A 91 -13.66 7.52 -13.10
N ASP A 92 -14.98 7.59 -12.94
CA ASP A 92 -15.92 7.27 -14.03
C ASP A 92 -15.70 8.19 -15.24
N THR A 93 -15.51 9.49 -15.00
CA THR A 93 -15.22 10.48 -16.05
C THR A 93 -13.88 10.18 -16.73
N SER A 94 -12.82 9.91 -15.97
CA SER A 94 -11.50 9.56 -16.52
C SER A 94 -11.52 8.27 -17.35
N VAL A 95 -12.23 7.24 -16.89
CA VAL A 95 -12.36 5.97 -17.62
C VAL A 95 -13.17 6.15 -18.90
N ARG A 96 -14.31 6.86 -18.85
CA ARG A 96 -15.12 7.15 -20.05
C ARG A 96 -14.39 8.01 -21.07
N GLY A 97 -13.53 8.93 -20.63
CA GLY A 97 -12.68 9.71 -21.52
C GLY A 97 -11.63 8.87 -22.26
N SER A 98 -11.22 7.74 -21.66
CA SER A 98 -10.15 6.88 -22.20
C SER A 98 -10.67 5.61 -22.88
N PHE A 99 -11.86 5.13 -22.53
CA PHE A 99 -12.41 3.85 -22.96
C PHE A 99 -13.92 3.94 -23.24
N SER A 100 -14.33 3.64 -24.48
CA SER A 100 -15.72 3.77 -24.91
C SER A 100 -16.52 2.46 -24.88
N ALA A 101 -15.86 1.32 -24.67
CA ALA A 101 -16.53 0.01 -24.63
C ALA A 101 -17.12 -0.28 -23.25
N LYS A 102 -18.25 -1.00 -23.23
CA LYS A 102 -18.95 -1.33 -22.00
C LYS A 102 -18.19 -2.44 -21.25
N ASN A 103 -17.46 -2.07 -20.20
CA ASN A 103 -16.78 -2.99 -19.30
C ASN A 103 -17.08 -2.65 -17.84
N ASN A 104 -17.72 -3.58 -17.13
CA ASN A 104 -18.11 -3.39 -15.72
C ASN A 104 -16.90 -3.42 -14.76
N LEU A 105 -15.71 -3.82 -15.22
CA LEU A 105 -14.49 -3.88 -14.40
C LEU A 105 -13.61 -2.63 -14.56
N GLY A 106 -13.78 -1.83 -15.62
CA GLY A 106 -12.88 -0.71 -15.90
C GLY A 106 -12.89 0.35 -14.81
N ALA A 107 -14.08 0.85 -14.46
CA ALA A 107 -14.26 1.84 -13.41
C ALA A 107 -13.80 1.37 -12.00
N PRO A 108 -14.21 0.19 -11.49
CA PRO A 108 -13.77 -0.24 -10.16
C PRO A 108 -12.27 -0.55 -10.08
N LEU A 109 -11.64 -1.04 -11.15
CA LEU A 109 -10.18 -1.25 -11.17
C LEU A 109 -9.41 0.07 -11.16
N ALA A 110 -9.84 1.05 -11.96
CA ALA A 110 -9.24 2.38 -11.96
C ALA A 110 -9.34 3.07 -10.60
N LEU A 111 -10.47 2.87 -9.90
CA LEU A 111 -10.66 3.37 -8.54
C LEU A 111 -9.64 2.74 -7.57
N THR A 112 -9.43 1.43 -7.65
CA THR A 112 -8.43 0.76 -6.79
C THR A 112 -7.01 1.23 -7.09
N ILE A 113 -6.63 1.40 -8.35
CA ILE A 113 -5.26 1.81 -8.74
C ILE A 113 -4.95 3.25 -8.33
N PHE A 114 -5.95 4.14 -8.36
CA PHE A 114 -5.71 5.55 -8.04
C PHE A 114 -5.65 5.81 -6.53
N PHE A 115 -6.45 5.10 -5.74
CA PHE A 115 -6.61 5.35 -4.30
C PHE A 115 -5.88 4.36 -3.39
N TRP A 116 -5.33 3.26 -3.94
CA TRP A 116 -4.50 2.28 -3.23
C TRP A 116 -3.22 1.99 -4.00
#